data_AF-A0AAU6V138-F1
#
_entry.id   AF-A0AAU6V138-F1
#
_cell.length_a   1.000
_cell.length_b   1.000
_cell.length_c   1.000
_cell.angle_alpha   90.00
_cell.angle_beta   90.00
_cell.angle_gamma   90.00
#
_symmetry.space_group_name_H-M   'P 1'
#
loop_
_entity.id
_entity.type
_entity.pdbx_description
1 polymer ?
#
loop_
_entity_poly.entity_id
_entity_poly.type
_entity_poly.pdbx_seq_one_letter_code
_entity_poly.pdbx_strand_id
1 'polypeptide(L)' 'MNTPFDISRIHTPQGIFRLKGELQASPPKLVCRQLEILGSDGWLELRVEDNRTQVLLDALFEPVREHLKPSLL' A
#
# COMPACT_ATOMS: atom_id res chain seq x y z
N MET A 1 10.43 4.19 13.97
CA MET A 1 9.03 4.05 14.41
C MET A 1 8.24 3.49 13.24
N ASN A 2 7.30 2.60 13.51
CA ASN A 2 6.40 2.06 12.49
C ASN A 2 5.09 2.82 12.57
N THR A 3 4.58 3.28 11.44
CA THR A 3 3.29 3.98 11.37
C THR A 3 2.24 3.03 10.83
N PRO A 4 1.27 2.56 11.64
CA PRO A 4 0.20 1.72 11.15
C PRO A 4 -0.73 2.52 10.23
N PHE A 5 -1.29 1.87 9.23
CA PHE A 5 -2.26 2.46 8.32
C PHE A 5 -3.39 1.50 7.94
N ASP A 6 -4.50 2.09 7.53
CA ASP A 6 -5.67 1.43 6.95
C ASP A 6 -6.21 2.35 5.84
N ILE A 7 -5.81 2.07 4.59
CA ILE A 7 -6.12 2.87 3.42
C ILE A 7 -7.24 2.17 2.66
N SER A 8 -8.45 2.75 2.72
CA SER A 8 -9.64 2.18 2.08
C SER A 8 -9.61 2.29 0.55
N ARG A 9 -8.90 3.29 0.01
CA ARG A 9 -8.69 3.52 -1.43
C ARG A 9 -7.52 4.48 -1.67
N ILE A 10 -6.56 4.09 -2.52
CA ILE A 10 -5.51 4.95 -3.06
C ILE A 10 -5.38 4.77 -4.57
N HIS A 11 -5.28 5.86 -5.32
CA HIS A 11 -5.03 5.85 -6.76
C HIS A 11 -3.52 5.95 -7.01
N THR A 12 -3.00 5.02 -7.81
CA THR A 12 -1.58 4.96 -8.18
C THR A 12 -1.44 4.67 -9.67
N PRO A 13 -0.27 4.89 -10.28
CA PRO A 13 -0.01 4.48 -11.66
C PRO A 13 -0.22 2.98 -11.92
N GLN A 14 -0.07 2.14 -10.88
CA GLN A 14 -0.23 0.68 -10.96
C GLN A 14 -1.69 0.23 -10.80
N GLY A 15 -2.60 1.13 -10.42
CA GLY A 15 -4.02 0.83 -10.18
C GLY A 15 -4.58 1.48 -8.93
N ILE A 16 -5.81 1.08 -8.58
CA ILE A 16 -6.49 1.53 -7.38
C ILE A 16 -6.39 0.43 -6.33
N PHE A 17 -5.86 0.76 -5.16
CA PHE A 17 -5.58 -0.22 -4.11
C PHE A 17 -6.32 0.06 -2.81
N ARG A 18 -6.60 -1.01 -2.08
CA ARG A 18 -6.90 -0.98 -0.64
C ARG A 18 -5.74 -1.66 0.08
N LEU A 19 -5.19 -1.02 1.11
CA LEU A 19 -4.03 -1.54 1.83
C LEU A 19 -4.20 -1.40 3.33
N LYS A 20 -3.73 -2.40 4.08
CA LYS A 20 -3.63 -2.34 5.53
C LYS A 20 -2.26 -2.87 5.98
N GLY A 21 -1.60 -2.16 6.88
CA GLY A 21 -0.23 -2.51 7.24
C GLY A 21 0.49 -1.48 8.09
N GLU A 22 1.81 -1.46 7.96
CA GLU A 22 2.72 -0.55 8.65
C GLU A 22 3.76 0.02 7.68
N LEU A 23 4.04 1.31 7.82
CA LEU A 23 5.16 1.97 7.17
C LEU A 23 6.36 1.94 8.13
N GLN A 24 7.41 1.22 7.75
CA GLN A 24 8.67 1.18 8.50
C GLN A 24 9.57 2.34 8.08
N ALA A 25 10.20 3.01 9.04
CA ALA A 25 11.10 4.14 8.77
C ALA A 25 12.56 3.70 8.51
N SER A 26 12.98 2.55 9.01
CA SER A 26 14.36 2.06 8.89
C SER A 26 14.43 0.52 8.95
N PRO A 27 14.70 -0.18 7.84
CA PRO A 27 14.74 0.38 6.49
C PRO A 27 13.36 0.93 6.07
N PRO A 28 13.30 1.97 5.21
CA PRO A 28 12.05 2.43 4.63
C PRO A 28 11.37 1.29 3.86
N LYS A 29 10.25 0.80 4.38
CA LYS A 29 9.54 -0.34 3.78
C LYS A 29 8.04 -0.27 4.04
N LEU A 30 7.28 -0.68 3.03
CA LEU A 30 5.86 -0.94 3.15
C LEU A 30 5.64 -2.40 3.57
N VAL A 31 5.08 -2.63 4.75
CA VAL A 31 4.74 -3.98 5.23
C VAL A 31 3.22 -4.12 5.27
N CYS A 32 2.67 -4.83 4.29
CA CYS A 32 1.23 -5.05 4.17
C CYS A 32 0.84 -6.40 4.77
N ARG A 33 -0.26 -6.39 5.54
CA ARG A 33 -0.99 -7.59 5.96
C ARG A 33 -2.23 -7.86 5.10
N GLN A 34 -2.70 -6.83 4.37
CA GLN A 34 -3.79 -6.93 3.41
C GLN A 34 -3.47 -5.99 2.23
N LEU A 35 -3.63 -6.51 1.03
CA LEU A 35 -3.46 -5.78 -0.22
C LEU A 35 -4.56 -6.24 -1.18
N GLU A 36 -5.39 -5.31 -1.64
CA GLU A 36 -6.40 -5.57 -2.66
C GLU A 36 -6.25 -4.57 -3.80
N ILE A 37 -6.49 -5.02 -5.02
CA ILE A 37 -6.55 -4.19 -6.23
C ILE A 37 -7.99 -4.13 -6.75
N LEU A 38 -8.44 -2.96 -7.21
CA LEU A 38 -9.75 -2.81 -7.84
C LEU A 38 -9.72 -3.36 -9.28
N GLY A 39 -10.47 -4.42 -9.53
CA GLY A 39 -10.79 -4.94 -10.86
C GLY A 39 -12.16 -4.46 -11.36
N SER A 40 -12.65 -5.07 -12.45
CA SER A 40 -13.98 -4.79 -13.02
C SER A 40 -15.12 -5.11 -12.07
N ASP A 41 -15.00 -6.21 -11.33
CA ASP A 41 -16.08 -6.79 -10.54
C ASP A 41 -15.90 -6.55 -9.03
N GLY A 42 -14.97 -5.67 -8.65
CA GLY A 42 -14.71 -5.30 -7.26
C GLY A 42 -13.25 -5.49 -6.85
N TRP A 43 -13.04 -5.71 -5.55
CA TRP A 43 -11.71 -5.84 -4.97
C TRP A 43 -11.19 -7.26 -5.10
N LEU A 44 -9.95 -7.40 -5.56
CA LEU A 44 -9.23 -8.66 -5.66
C LEU A 44 -8.08 -8.66 -4.66
N GLU A 45 -8.09 -9.59 -3.72
CA GLU A 45 -7.00 -9.77 -2.76
C GLU A 45 -5.75 -10.35 -3.44
N LEU A 46 -4.60 -9.74 -3.16
CA LEU A 46 -3.29 -10.14 -3.64
C LEU A 46 -2.51 -10.80 -2.51
N ARG A 47 -1.85 -11.93 -2.80
CA ARG A 47 -0.99 -12.61 -1.83
C ARG A 47 0.25 -11.77 -1.57
N VAL A 48 0.42 -11.33 -0.32
CA VAL A 48 1.52 -10.41 0.04
C VAL A 48 2.88 -11.08 -0.02
N GLU A 49 2.95 -12.40 0.14
CA GLU A 49 4.19 -13.19 0.12
C GLU A 49 4.72 -13.46 -1.31
N ASP A 50 3.90 -13.24 -2.34
CA ASP A 50 4.30 -13.48 -3.72
C ASP A 50 5.37 -12.47 -4.18
N ASN A 51 6.40 -12.95 -4.88
CA ASN A 51 7.50 -12.10 -5.38
C ASN A 51 7.01 -10.93 -6.23
N ARG A 52 5.99 -11.14 -7.07
CA ARG A 52 5.39 -10.07 -7.89
C ARG A 52 4.71 -9.01 -7.03
N THR A 53 4.08 -9.42 -5.94
CA THR A 53 3.46 -8.52 -4.97
C THR A 53 4.50 -7.74 -4.19
N GLN A 54 5.63 -8.34 -3.83
CA GLN A 54 6.73 -7.60 -3.19
C GLN A 54 7.27 -6.47 -4.10
N VAL A 55 7.47 -6.75 -5.39
CA VAL A 55 7.86 -5.71 -6.37
C VAL A 55 6.81 -4.61 -6.48
N LEU A 56 5.52 -4.97 -6.44
CA LEU A 56 4.42 -4.01 -6.42
C LEU A 56 4.43 -3.16 -5.12
N LEU A 57 4.66 -3.77 -3.96
CA LEU A 57 4.72 -3.05 -2.68
C LEU A 57 5.88 -2.05 -2.65
N ASP A 58 7.03 -2.38 -3.26
CA ASP A 58 8.13 -1.43 -3.42
C ASP A 58 7.72 -0.23 -4.29
N ALA A 59 6.97 -0.46 -5.37
CA ALA A 59 6.44 0.61 -6.23
C ALA A 59 5.34 1.45 -5.54
N LEU A 60 4.60 0.87 -4.58
CA LEU A 60 3.55 1.52 -3.81
C LEU A 60 4.08 2.29 -2.59
N PHE A 61 5.34 2.11 -2.21
CA PHE A 61 5.92 2.74 -1.02
C PHE A 61 5.75 4.26 -1.04
N GLU A 62 6.18 4.92 -2.12
CA GLU A 62 6.17 6.38 -2.21
C GLU A 62 4.73 6.95 -2.27
N PRO A 63 3.82 6.43 -3.13
CA PRO A 63 2.41 6.84 -3.10
C PRO A 63 1.76 6.70 -1.71
N VAL A 64 1.99 5.58 -1.02
CA VAL A 64 1.44 5.34 0.32
C VAL A 64 2.05 6.31 1.33
N ARG A 65 3.37 6.53 1.28
CA ARG A 65 4.06 7.46 2.16
C ARG A 65 3.51 8.88 2.02
N GLU A 66 3.29 9.35 0.78
CA GLU A 66 2.69 10.67 0.52
C GLU A 66 1.24 10.74 0.98
N HIS A 67 0.44 9.70 0.74
CA HIS A 67 -0.96 9.64 1.17
C HIS A 67 -1.12 9.73 2.70
N LEU A 68 -0.16 9.21 3.47
CA LEU A 68 -0.18 9.22 4.94
C LEU A 68 0.39 10.50 5.55
N LYS A 69 1.00 11.39 4.76
CA LYS A 69 1.48 12.66 5.31
C LYS A 69 0.27 13.50 5.75
N PRO A 70 0.32 14.10 6.95
CA PRO A 70 -0.65 15.11 7.32
C PRO A 70 -0.66 16.20 6.25
N SER A 71 -1.83 16.50 5.70
CA SER A 71 -1.98 17.67 4.84
C SER A 71 -1.67 18.90 5.70
N LEU A 72 -0.53 19.53 5.45
CA LEU A 72 -0.22 20.85 6.02
C LEU A 72 -1.20 21.85 5.38
N LEU A 73 -2.29 22.14 6.09
CA LEU A 73 -3.14 23.31 5.89
C LEU A 73 -2.87 24.31 7.02
#